data_AF-A0A061BTG7-F1
#
_entry.id   AF-A0A061BTG7-F1
#
_cell.length_a   1.000
_cell.length_b   1.000
_cell.length_c   1.000
_cell.angle_alpha   90.00
_cell.angle_beta   90.00
_cell.angle_gamma   90.00
#
_symmetry.space_group_name_H-M   'P 1'
#
loop_
_entity.id
_entity.type
_entity.pdbx_description
1 polymer ?
#
loop_
_entity_poly.entity_id
_entity_poly.type
_entity_poly.pdbx_seq_one_letter_code
_entity_poly.pdbx_strand_id
1 'polypeptide(L)'
;LNGELNSLLPRVTVPKLKWKSAGISSHLATIYGQFSSKVNADKYLTWIVYLTEAFYDLLKKLYEECCKNCKTPGSRCHVKTCHQNCLVSHTSTHSKNCRSIAQCPFTRPTLCKYGFVFQSESNLSGTYGPETKRTCQDFCNALNKVLKKGNVLGDLTYITIPNFLWKIREKFFWTTVALWLLSFLYLTHIMVIRLDLLHIKSHLHSPSSHRIAAQSLLAAARVNKLNRVFYLQP
;
A
#
# COMPACT_ATOMS: atom_id res chain seq x y z
N LEU A 1 -29.20 4.27 -22.02
CA LEU A 1 -28.27 5.04 -21.16
C LEU A 1 -27.35 4.20 -20.25
N ASN A 2 -27.31 2.86 -20.34
CA ASN A 2 -26.38 2.02 -19.55
C ASN A 2 -25.34 1.25 -20.40
N GLY A 3 -25.06 1.71 -21.63
CA GLY A 3 -24.21 0.97 -22.59
C GLY A 3 -22.84 1.59 -22.87
N GLU A 4 -22.60 2.86 -22.52
CA GLU A 4 -21.46 3.63 -23.03
C GLU A 4 -20.44 4.05 -21.96
N LEU A 5 -20.61 3.66 -20.68
CA LEU A 5 -19.65 4.02 -19.62
C LEU A 5 -18.55 2.95 -19.38
N ASN A 6 -18.64 1.80 -20.05
CA ASN A 6 -17.70 0.68 -19.88
C ASN A 6 -16.50 0.72 -20.85
N SER A 7 -16.45 1.71 -21.76
CA SER A 7 -15.39 1.86 -22.76
C SER A 7 -14.21 2.74 -22.33
N LEU A 8 -14.33 3.47 -21.20
CA LEU A 8 -13.34 4.47 -20.76
C LEU A 8 -12.52 4.08 -19.52
N LEU A 9 -12.77 2.93 -18.90
CA LEU A 9 -11.93 2.42 -17.82
C LEU A 9 -10.80 1.55 -18.42
N PRO A 10 -9.52 1.89 -18.21
CA PRO A 10 -8.43 1.02 -18.62
C PRO A 10 -8.61 -0.31 -17.90
N ARG A 11 -8.91 -1.35 -18.69
CA ARG A 11 -8.93 -2.74 -18.25
C ARG A 11 -7.59 -3.00 -17.59
N VAL A 12 -7.56 -3.06 -16.25
CA VAL A 12 -6.37 -3.44 -15.48
C VAL A 12 -5.99 -4.85 -15.93
N THR A 13 -5.08 -4.92 -16.89
CA THR A 13 -4.44 -6.17 -17.29
C THR A 13 -3.53 -6.54 -16.16
N VAL A 14 -4.04 -7.37 -15.25
CA VAL A 14 -3.22 -8.08 -14.27
C VAL A 14 -2.11 -8.78 -15.08
N PRO A 15 -0.82 -8.55 -14.77
CA PRO A 15 0.25 -9.20 -15.49
C PRO A 15 0.02 -10.71 -15.44
N LYS A 16 0.01 -11.37 -16.61
CA LYS A 16 0.00 -12.82 -16.71
C LYS A 16 1.29 -13.32 -16.06
N LEU A 17 1.25 -13.58 -14.76
CA LEU A 17 2.26 -14.37 -14.07
C LEU A 17 2.25 -15.74 -14.75
N LYS A 18 3.25 -15.97 -15.60
CA LYS A 18 3.44 -17.22 -16.34
C LYS A 18 4.02 -18.23 -15.35
N TRP A 19 3.19 -18.75 -14.46
CA TRP A 19 3.54 -19.87 -13.61
C TRP A 19 3.75 -21.07 -14.53
N LYS A 20 5.00 -21.53 -14.65
CA LYS A 20 5.35 -22.73 -15.42
C LYS A 20 4.70 -23.91 -14.70
N SER A 21 3.51 -24.30 -15.15
CA SER A 21 2.68 -25.33 -14.55
C SER A 21 3.29 -26.71 -14.80
N ALA A 22 4.20 -27.13 -13.94
CA ALA A 22 4.53 -28.54 -13.79
C ALA A 22 3.44 -29.17 -12.90
N GLY A 23 2.51 -29.90 -13.54
CA GLY A 23 1.58 -30.83 -12.89
C GLY A 23 0.66 -30.24 -11.81
N ILE A 24 -0.31 -29.41 -12.19
CA ILE A 24 -1.29 -28.87 -11.24
C ILE A 24 -2.56 -29.75 -11.30
N SER A 25 -2.82 -30.48 -10.23
CA SER A 25 -4.05 -31.26 -9.99
C SER A 25 -5.31 -30.41 -10.26
N SER A 26 -6.35 -31.00 -10.85
CA SER A 26 -7.61 -30.32 -11.25
C SER A 26 -8.26 -29.49 -10.14
N HIS A 27 -8.03 -29.83 -8.87
CA HIS A 27 -8.49 -29.08 -7.70
C HIS A 27 -7.82 -27.71 -7.53
N LEU A 28 -6.57 -27.52 -7.96
CA LEU A 28 -5.88 -26.24 -7.87
C LEU A 28 -6.32 -25.27 -8.98
N ALA A 29 -6.78 -25.81 -10.12
CA ALA A 29 -7.31 -25.00 -11.22
C ALA A 29 -8.66 -24.34 -10.87
N THR A 30 -9.54 -25.05 -10.15
CA THR A 30 -10.81 -24.50 -9.67
C THR A 30 -10.61 -23.46 -8.56
N ILE A 31 -9.68 -23.72 -7.63
CA ILE A 31 -9.26 -22.76 -6.60
C ILE A 31 -8.73 -21.48 -7.27
N TYR A 32 -7.80 -21.61 -8.23
CA TYR A 32 -7.26 -20.47 -8.96
C TYR A 32 -8.36 -19.72 -9.74
N GLY A 33 -9.27 -20.43 -10.39
CA GLY A 33 -10.41 -19.84 -11.10
C GLY A 33 -11.33 -19.03 -10.19
N GLN A 34 -11.56 -19.49 -8.96
CA GLN A 34 -12.38 -18.79 -7.97
C GLN A 34 -11.73 -17.46 -7.53
N PHE A 35 -10.44 -17.49 -7.17
CA PHE A 35 -9.69 -16.32 -6.72
C PHE A 35 -9.35 -15.34 -7.85
N SER A 36 -9.12 -15.86 -9.07
CA SER A 36 -8.79 -15.06 -10.25
C SER A 36 -10.03 -14.61 -11.04
N SER A 37 -11.24 -14.93 -10.57
CA SER A 37 -12.49 -14.48 -11.17
C SER A 37 -12.58 -12.94 -11.07
N LYS A 38 -12.91 -12.27 -12.18
CA LYS A 38 -12.97 -10.80 -12.22
C LYS A 38 -13.96 -10.17 -11.23
N VAL A 39 -14.91 -10.96 -10.74
CA VAL A 39 -15.98 -10.53 -9.83
C VAL A 39 -15.51 -10.50 -8.37
N ASN A 40 -14.53 -11.32 -8.00
CA ASN A 40 -14.11 -11.48 -6.61
C ASN A 40 -12.63 -11.19 -6.38
N ALA A 41 -11.83 -11.04 -7.43
CA ALA A 41 -10.38 -10.85 -7.33
C ALA A 41 -10.00 -9.62 -6.47
N ASP A 42 -10.76 -8.52 -6.56
CA ASP A 42 -10.58 -7.31 -5.75
C ASP A 42 -10.84 -7.55 -4.25
N LYS A 43 -11.92 -8.28 -3.93
CA LYS A 43 -12.29 -8.61 -2.54
C LYS A 43 -11.26 -9.54 -1.90
N TYR A 44 -10.90 -10.61 -2.60
CA TYR A 44 -9.90 -11.56 -2.11
C TYR A 44 -8.53 -10.92 -1.99
N LEU A 45 -8.15 -10.05 -2.92
CA LEU A 45 -6.87 -9.35 -2.82
C LEU A 45 -6.82 -8.45 -1.59
N THR A 46 -7.87 -7.66 -1.35
CA THR A 46 -7.95 -6.80 -0.16
C THR A 46 -7.86 -7.63 1.12
N TRP A 47 -8.60 -8.74 1.19
CA TRP A 47 -8.56 -9.63 2.34
C TRP A 47 -7.21 -10.28 2.53
N ILE A 48 -6.58 -10.82 1.48
CA ILE A 48 -5.27 -11.47 1.61
C ILE A 48 -4.22 -10.47 2.09
N VAL A 49 -4.20 -9.26 1.52
CA VAL A 49 -3.25 -8.21 1.93
C VAL A 49 -3.46 -7.83 3.39
N TYR A 50 -4.70 -7.56 3.81
CA TYR A 50 -5.00 -7.17 5.18
C TYR A 50 -4.79 -8.32 6.19
N LEU A 51 -5.21 -9.54 5.84
CA LEU A 51 -5.07 -10.72 6.70
C LEU A 51 -3.61 -11.10 6.89
N THR A 52 -2.77 -11.00 5.86
CA THR A 52 -1.34 -11.35 5.97
C THR A 52 -0.56 -10.36 6.84
N GLU A 53 -0.88 -9.07 6.76
CA GLU A 53 -0.32 -8.05 7.67
C GLU A 53 -0.77 -8.29 9.12
N ALA A 54 -2.08 -8.42 9.34
CA ALA A 54 -2.62 -8.67 10.67
C ALA A 54 -2.12 -9.99 11.28
N PHE A 55 -2.02 -11.05 10.46
CA PHE A 55 -1.47 -12.34 10.88
C PHE A 55 0.00 -12.23 11.27
N TYR A 56 0.81 -11.50 10.48
CA TYR A 56 2.22 -11.25 10.83
C TYR A 56 2.35 -10.54 12.18
N ASP A 57 1.57 -9.51 12.42
CA ASP A 57 1.56 -8.77 13.68
C ASP A 57 1.12 -9.61 14.88
N LEU A 58 0.10 -10.46 14.69
CA LEU A 58 -0.34 -11.41 15.71
C LEU A 58 0.74 -12.44 16.01
N LEU A 59 1.42 -13.00 15.00
CA LEU A 59 2.54 -13.91 15.20
C LEU A 59 3.71 -13.23 15.94
N LYS A 60 4.00 -11.98 15.61
CA LYS A 60 5.06 -11.21 16.27
C LYS A 60 4.74 -10.99 17.75
N LYS A 61 3.52 -10.56 18.07
CA LYS A 61 3.06 -10.39 19.46
C LYS A 61 3.05 -11.71 20.23
N LEU A 62 2.59 -12.79 19.58
CA LEU A 62 2.66 -14.15 20.13
C LEU A 62 4.10 -14.55 20.44
N TYR A 63 5.03 -14.33 19.52
CA TYR A 63 6.44 -14.62 19.70
C TYR A 63 7.03 -13.84 20.87
N GLU A 64 6.78 -12.53 20.96
CA GLU A 64 7.30 -11.69 22.03
C GLU A 64 6.78 -12.12 23.41
N GLU A 65 5.46 -12.34 23.56
CA GLU A 65 4.86 -12.73 24.83
C GLU A 65 5.27 -14.16 25.23
N CYS A 66 5.22 -15.11 24.29
CA CYS A 66 5.59 -16.50 24.54
C CYS A 66 7.08 -16.62 24.92
N CYS A 67 7.97 -15.96 24.17
CA CYS A 67 9.40 -16.06 24.41
C CYS A 67 9.86 -15.27 25.62
N LYS A 68 9.16 -14.19 26.00
CA LYS A 68 9.36 -13.54 27.29
C LYS A 68 9.02 -14.50 28.43
N ASN A 69 7.87 -15.16 28.38
CA ASN A 69 7.45 -16.12 29.40
C ASN A 69 8.39 -17.32 29.54
N CYS A 70 9.09 -17.69 28.46
CA CYS A 70 10.02 -18.82 28.46
C CYS A 70 11.46 -18.47 28.79
N LYS A 71 11.88 -17.21 28.62
CA LYS A 71 13.23 -16.74 28.95
C LYS A 71 13.33 -16.05 30.32
N THR A 72 12.21 -15.78 31.00
CA THR A 72 12.21 -15.17 32.33
C THR A 72 12.71 -16.14 33.41
N PRO A 73 13.85 -15.85 34.08
CA PRO A 73 14.35 -16.72 35.14
C PRO A 73 13.33 -16.79 36.28
N GLY A 74 12.99 -18.01 36.72
CA GLY A 74 11.98 -18.26 37.75
C GLY A 74 10.57 -18.51 37.23
N SER A 75 10.31 -18.37 35.92
CA SER A 75 9.03 -18.78 35.36
C SER A 75 8.89 -20.31 35.38
N ARG A 76 7.68 -20.83 35.57
CA ARG A 76 7.37 -22.28 35.51
C ARG A 76 7.66 -22.91 34.13
N CYS A 77 7.96 -22.09 33.13
CA CYS A 77 8.22 -22.46 31.74
C CYS A 77 9.68 -22.25 31.32
N HIS A 78 10.46 -21.60 32.17
CA HIS A 78 11.86 -21.31 31.92
C HIS A 78 12.72 -22.54 32.27
N VAL A 79 13.14 -23.23 31.22
CA VAL A 79 14.03 -24.38 31.29
C VAL A 79 15.30 -23.99 30.54
N LYS A 80 16.40 -23.77 31.27
CA LYS A 80 17.70 -23.41 30.67
C LYS A 80 18.28 -24.55 29.83
N THR A 81 17.96 -25.80 30.19
CA THR A 81 18.45 -27.02 29.53
C THR A 81 17.51 -28.17 29.88
N CYS A 82 17.13 -28.96 28.87
CA CYS A 82 16.24 -30.12 29.04
C CYS A 82 16.97 -31.30 29.74
N HIS A 83 18.30 -31.34 29.68
CA HIS A 83 19.19 -32.17 30.51
C HIS A 83 20.65 -31.68 30.30
N GLN A 84 21.63 -32.15 31.08
CA GLN A 84 23.05 -31.73 31.00
C GLN A 84 23.65 -31.89 29.58
N ASN A 85 23.14 -32.83 28.78
CA ASN A 85 23.58 -33.14 27.41
C ASN A 85 22.48 -32.91 26.34
N CYS A 86 21.47 -32.09 26.62
CA CYS A 86 20.45 -31.77 25.63
C CYS A 86 20.86 -30.53 24.83
N LEU A 87 21.50 -30.75 23.67
CA LEU A 87 21.67 -29.68 22.68
C LEU A 87 20.30 -29.27 22.15
N VAL A 88 19.98 -27.98 22.23
CA VAL A 88 18.79 -27.39 21.62
C VAL A 88 18.96 -27.46 20.10
N SER A 89 18.47 -28.54 19.46
CA SER A 89 18.56 -28.74 18.02
C SER A 89 17.22 -29.23 17.46
N HIS A 90 16.95 -28.95 16.19
CA HIS A 90 15.76 -29.46 15.49
C HIS A 90 15.71 -30.99 15.41
N THR A 91 16.82 -31.66 15.71
CA THR A 91 17.03 -33.11 15.65
C THR A 91 17.30 -33.75 17.03
N SER A 92 17.23 -32.99 18.12
CA SER A 92 17.58 -33.51 19.44
C SER A 92 16.45 -34.34 20.05
N THR A 93 16.71 -35.61 20.30
CA THR A 93 15.85 -36.47 21.13
C THR A 93 15.87 -35.92 22.56
N HIS A 94 14.73 -35.40 23.02
CA HIS A 94 14.63 -34.88 24.39
C HIS A 94 14.50 -36.03 25.39
N SER A 95 15.18 -35.92 26.53
CA SER A 95 15.02 -36.88 27.62
C SER A 95 13.58 -36.87 28.18
N LYS A 96 13.14 -38.00 28.74
CA LYS A 96 11.84 -38.13 29.42
C LYS A 96 11.63 -37.05 30.49
N ASN A 97 12.70 -36.60 31.14
CA ASN A 97 12.66 -35.63 32.24
C ASN A 97 12.50 -34.16 31.79
N CYS A 98 12.59 -33.88 30.49
CA CYS A 98 12.44 -32.52 30.00
C CYS A 98 11.01 -32.00 30.17
N ARG A 99 10.84 -30.71 30.43
CA ARG A 99 9.51 -30.10 30.42
C ARG A 99 9.13 -29.75 28.99
N SER A 100 7.97 -30.22 28.56
CA SER A 100 7.43 -29.86 27.24
C SER A 100 6.72 -28.51 27.29
N ILE A 101 6.53 -27.90 26.11
CA ILE A 101 5.77 -26.66 26.00
C ILE A 101 4.29 -26.83 26.37
N ALA A 102 3.72 -28.02 26.15
CA ALA A 102 2.36 -28.34 26.59
C ALA A 102 2.22 -28.27 28.13
N GLN A 103 3.27 -28.60 28.88
CA GLN A 103 3.29 -28.54 30.35
C GLN A 103 3.56 -27.13 30.91
N CYS A 104 3.77 -26.13 30.05
CA CYS A 104 3.92 -24.75 30.47
C CYS A 104 2.55 -24.11 30.72
N PRO A 105 2.24 -23.62 31.94
CA PRO A 105 0.94 -23.02 32.24
C PRO A 105 0.67 -21.75 31.43
N PHE A 106 1.69 -21.06 30.93
CA PHE A 106 1.55 -19.82 30.18
C PHE A 106 1.40 -20.02 28.67
N THR A 107 1.84 -21.16 28.10
CA THR A 107 1.82 -21.32 26.65
C THR A 107 0.38 -21.39 26.11
N ARG A 108 -0.47 -22.22 26.72
CA ARG A 108 -1.84 -22.40 26.25
C ARG A 108 -2.67 -21.11 26.33
N PRO A 109 -2.68 -20.35 27.44
CA PRO A 109 -3.35 -19.05 27.48
C PRO A 109 -2.82 -18.05 26.46
N THR A 110 -1.49 -17.96 26.29
CA THR A 110 -0.89 -17.05 25.31
C THR A 110 -1.26 -17.44 23.87
N LEU A 111 -1.29 -18.72 23.53
CA LEU A 111 -1.73 -19.17 22.21
C LEU A 111 -3.20 -18.86 21.94
N CYS A 112 -4.09 -19.20 22.89
CA CYS A 112 -5.51 -18.91 22.76
C CYS A 112 -5.78 -17.40 22.63
N LYS A 113 -5.04 -16.57 23.37
CA LYS A 113 -5.11 -15.10 23.28
C LYS A 113 -4.82 -14.57 21.87
N TYR A 114 -3.92 -15.22 21.13
CA TYR A 114 -3.57 -14.85 19.76
C TYR A 114 -4.26 -15.71 18.69
N GLY A 115 -5.29 -16.48 19.07
CA GLY A 115 -6.13 -17.25 18.13
C GLY A 115 -5.60 -18.62 17.74
N PHE A 116 -4.59 -19.15 18.43
CA PHE A 116 -4.06 -20.49 18.20
C PHE A 116 -4.58 -21.47 19.26
N VAL A 117 -5.07 -22.63 18.81
CA VAL A 117 -5.50 -23.72 19.70
C VAL A 117 -4.85 -25.00 19.22
N PHE A 118 -4.27 -25.77 20.15
CA PHE A 118 -3.78 -27.11 19.83
C PHE A 118 -4.95 -28.09 19.82
N GLN A 119 -5.08 -28.85 18.74
CA GLN A 119 -6.06 -29.94 18.67
C GLN A 119 -5.72 -31.07 19.65
N SER A 120 -4.42 -31.33 19.86
CA SER A 120 -3.98 -32.33 20.83
C SER A 120 -2.62 -31.97 21.45
N GLU A 121 -2.59 -31.88 22.77
CA GLU A 121 -1.41 -31.58 23.57
C GLU A 121 -0.36 -32.71 23.51
N SER A 122 -0.77 -33.94 23.16
CA SER A 122 0.11 -35.12 23.13
C SER A 122 1.18 -35.08 22.04
N ASN A 123 0.97 -34.29 20.98
CA ASN A 123 1.93 -34.10 19.88
C ASN A 123 3.14 -33.23 20.27
N LEU A 124 3.03 -32.48 21.37
CA LEU A 124 4.05 -31.54 21.83
C LEU A 124 4.63 -31.95 23.18
N SER A 125 3.88 -32.76 23.93
CA SER A 125 4.24 -33.23 25.26
C SER A 125 5.36 -34.28 25.27
N GLY A 126 5.56 -34.98 24.15
CA GLY A 126 6.41 -36.16 24.08
C GLY A 126 5.72 -37.46 24.51
N THR A 127 4.38 -37.49 24.57
CA THR A 127 3.62 -38.67 25.03
C THR A 127 3.80 -39.88 24.11
N TYR A 128 3.95 -39.65 22.80
CA TYR A 128 4.14 -40.74 21.81
C TYR A 128 5.61 -41.05 21.51
N GLY A 129 6.54 -40.33 22.13
CA GLY A 129 7.98 -40.59 22.03
C GLY A 129 8.84 -39.33 22.21
N PRO A 130 10.13 -39.47 22.56
CA PRO A 130 11.04 -38.35 22.82
C PRO A 130 11.25 -37.41 21.64
N GLU A 131 11.00 -37.86 20.41
CA GLU A 131 11.08 -37.11 19.16
C GLU A 131 9.91 -36.13 18.93
N THR A 132 8.74 -36.40 19.53
CA THR A 132 7.57 -35.51 19.46
C THR A 132 7.61 -34.40 20.51
N LYS A 133 8.53 -34.51 21.47
CA LYS A 133 8.65 -33.54 22.55
C LYS A 133 9.22 -32.22 22.02
N ARG A 134 8.60 -31.09 22.40
CA ARG A 134 9.11 -29.75 22.05
C ARG A 134 9.26 -28.91 23.31
N THR A 135 10.41 -28.28 23.48
CA THR A 135 10.60 -27.31 24.57
C THR A 135 10.06 -25.94 24.18
N CYS A 136 9.88 -25.06 25.15
CA CYS A 136 9.47 -23.69 24.82
C CYS A 136 10.51 -22.95 23.98
N GLN A 137 11.80 -23.22 24.17
CA GLN A 137 12.86 -22.60 23.38
C GLN A 137 12.81 -23.07 21.91
N ASP A 138 12.50 -24.34 21.65
CA ASP A 138 12.35 -24.86 20.28
C ASP A 138 11.20 -24.18 19.55
N PHE A 139 10.08 -23.97 20.24
CA PHE A 139 8.94 -23.24 19.70
C PHE A 139 9.28 -21.78 19.41
N CYS A 140 9.97 -21.10 20.32
CA CYS A 140 10.50 -19.75 20.10
C CYS A 140 11.43 -19.68 18.89
N ASN A 141 12.33 -20.66 18.73
CA ASN A 141 13.23 -20.73 17.60
C ASN A 141 12.46 -20.96 16.29
N ALA A 142 11.42 -21.80 16.30
CA ALA A 142 10.56 -22.02 15.14
C ALA A 142 9.80 -20.75 14.73
N LEU A 143 9.17 -20.06 15.68
CA LEU A 143 8.50 -18.77 15.42
C LEU A 143 9.49 -17.71 14.91
N ASN A 144 10.67 -17.63 15.51
CA ASN A 144 11.71 -16.70 15.05
C ASN A 144 12.13 -17.00 13.60
N LYS A 145 12.26 -18.28 13.22
CA LYS A 145 12.53 -18.65 11.81
C LYS A 145 11.43 -18.19 10.87
N VAL A 146 10.17 -18.34 11.23
CA VAL A 146 9.05 -17.89 10.38
C VAL A 146 9.03 -16.36 10.25
N LEU A 147 9.33 -15.64 11.32
CA LEU A 147 9.27 -14.17 11.38
C LEU A 147 10.52 -13.47 10.84
N LYS A 148 11.67 -14.15 10.78
CA LYS A 148 12.94 -13.57 10.36
C LYS A 148 12.87 -13.17 8.88
N LYS A 149 13.30 -11.94 8.58
CA LYS A 149 13.48 -11.42 7.21
C LYS A 149 14.36 -12.37 6.39
N GLY A 150 13.95 -12.71 5.17
CA GLY A 150 14.56 -13.76 4.33
C GLY A 150 13.87 -15.13 4.41
N ASN A 151 12.80 -15.27 5.21
CA ASN A 151 11.91 -16.43 5.17
C ASN A 151 10.58 -16.07 4.51
N VAL A 152 9.87 -17.11 4.07
CA VAL A 152 8.66 -16.99 3.23
C VAL A 152 7.66 -15.96 3.78
N LEU A 153 7.37 -15.98 5.08
CA LEU A 153 6.38 -15.07 5.66
C LEU A 153 6.88 -13.63 5.78
N GLY A 154 8.14 -13.43 6.22
CA GLY A 154 8.74 -12.10 6.30
C GLY A 154 8.90 -11.44 4.93
N ASP A 155 9.32 -12.20 3.92
CA ASP A 155 9.50 -11.70 2.56
C ASP A 155 8.15 -11.49 1.85
N LEU A 156 7.15 -12.32 2.15
CA LEU A 156 5.80 -12.09 1.65
C LEU A 156 5.26 -10.75 2.15
N THR A 157 5.34 -10.51 3.46
CA THR A 157 4.77 -9.30 4.09
C THR A 157 5.55 -8.03 3.73
N TYR A 158 6.88 -8.04 3.81
CA TYR A 158 7.67 -6.81 3.65
C TYR A 158 8.20 -6.55 2.24
N ILE A 159 8.27 -7.57 1.38
CA ILE A 159 8.83 -7.42 0.03
C ILE A 159 7.73 -7.59 -1.00
N THR A 160 7.03 -8.73 -0.95
CA THR A 160 6.12 -9.13 -2.04
C THR A 160 4.87 -8.27 -2.09
N ILE A 161 4.18 -8.11 -0.96
CA ILE A 161 2.95 -7.31 -0.85
C ILE A 161 3.20 -5.83 -1.22
N PRO A 162 4.16 -5.11 -0.61
CA PRO A 162 4.38 -3.71 -0.95
C PRO A 162 4.86 -3.53 -2.39
N ASN A 163 5.70 -4.43 -2.94
CA ASN A 163 6.08 -4.36 -4.34
C ASN A 163 4.88 -4.56 -5.27
N PHE A 164 3.99 -5.50 -4.95
CA PHE A 164 2.78 -5.72 -5.71
C PHE A 164 1.84 -4.50 -5.67
N LEU A 165 1.60 -3.93 -4.49
CA LEU A 165 0.79 -2.70 -4.33
C LEU A 165 1.43 -1.51 -5.05
N TRP A 166 2.74 -1.37 -4.97
CA TRP A 166 3.48 -0.33 -5.69
C TRP A 166 3.32 -0.47 -7.19
N LYS A 167 3.44 -1.69 -7.74
CA LYS A 167 3.28 -1.92 -9.19
C LYS A 167 1.89 -1.60 -9.71
N ILE A 168 0.85 -1.79 -8.89
CA ILE A 168 -0.51 -1.36 -9.23
C ILE A 168 -0.61 0.17 -9.19
N ARG A 169 -0.11 0.81 -8.12
CA ARG A 169 -0.19 2.26 -7.92
C ARG A 169 0.66 3.05 -8.91
N GLU A 170 1.77 2.49 -9.38
CA GLU A 170 2.71 3.12 -10.32
C GLU A 170 1.98 3.63 -11.57
N LYS A 171 1.02 2.86 -12.11
CA LYS A 171 0.23 3.26 -13.27
C LYS A 171 -0.62 4.50 -13.01
N PHE A 172 -1.25 4.56 -11.84
CA PHE A 172 -2.06 5.72 -11.44
C PHE A 172 -1.18 6.95 -11.18
N PHE A 173 -0.04 6.77 -10.52
CA PHE A 173 0.90 7.84 -10.23
C PHE A 173 1.36 8.58 -11.49
N TRP A 174 1.76 7.84 -12.53
CA TRP A 174 2.15 8.45 -13.81
C TRP A 174 1.00 9.20 -14.49
N THR A 175 -0.23 8.69 -14.41
CA THR A 175 -1.39 9.41 -14.98
C THR A 175 -1.68 10.70 -14.22
N THR A 176 -1.56 10.71 -12.89
CA THR A 176 -1.71 11.92 -12.09
C THR A 176 -0.64 12.94 -12.43
N VAL A 177 0.64 12.53 -12.51
CA VAL A 177 1.74 13.41 -12.89
C VAL A 177 1.52 14.00 -14.29
N ALA A 178 1.09 13.19 -15.26
CA ALA A 178 0.78 13.66 -16.61
C ALA A 178 -0.36 14.70 -16.63
N LEU A 179 -1.43 14.48 -15.87
CA LEU A 179 -2.55 15.42 -15.74
C LEU A 179 -2.11 16.74 -15.08
N TRP A 180 -1.25 16.66 -14.07
CA TRP A 180 -0.67 17.83 -13.42
C TRP A 180 0.23 18.64 -14.37
N LEU A 181 1.12 17.98 -15.10
CA LEU A 181 1.96 18.62 -16.11
C LEU A 181 1.11 19.29 -17.20
N LEU A 182 0.08 18.60 -17.68
CA LEU A 182 -0.85 19.14 -18.68
C LEU A 182 -1.59 20.37 -18.15
N SER A 183 -2.07 20.34 -16.91
CA SER A 183 -2.74 21.47 -16.26
C SER A 183 -1.80 22.67 -16.12
N PHE A 184 -0.56 22.45 -15.68
CA PHE A 184 0.44 23.50 -15.54
C PHE A 184 0.82 24.12 -16.90
N LEU A 185 1.00 23.29 -17.93
CA LEU A 185 1.27 23.74 -19.29
C LEU A 185 0.10 24.57 -19.84
N TYR A 186 -1.14 24.13 -19.64
CA TYR A 186 -2.34 24.87 -20.07
C TYR A 186 -2.45 26.25 -19.42
N LEU A 187 -2.22 26.36 -18.11
CA LEU A 187 -2.22 27.66 -17.42
C LEU A 187 -1.11 28.58 -17.93
N THR A 188 0.10 28.05 -18.11
CA THR A 188 1.25 28.81 -18.64
C THR A 188 0.96 29.30 -20.05
N HIS A 189 0.39 28.44 -20.90
CA HIS A 189 0.01 28.78 -22.27
C HIS A 189 -1.00 29.92 -22.33
N ILE A 190 -2.05 29.89 -21.49
CA ILE A 190 -3.02 31.00 -21.42
C ILE A 190 -2.35 32.30 -20.96
N MET A 191 -1.49 32.25 -19.95
CA MET A 191 -0.77 33.43 -19.46
C MET A 191 0.14 34.04 -20.54
N VAL A 192 0.89 33.21 -21.27
CA VAL A 192 1.76 33.65 -22.37
C VAL A 192 0.94 34.23 -23.51
N ILE A 193 -0.14 33.57 -23.94
CA ILE A 193 -1.03 34.11 -25.00
C ILE A 193 -1.61 35.46 -24.59
N ARG A 194 -2.08 35.61 -23.35
CA ARG A 194 -2.62 36.88 -22.87
C ARG A 194 -1.55 37.97 -22.85
N LEU A 195 -0.33 37.65 -22.41
CA LEU A 195 0.79 38.59 -22.40
C LEU A 195 1.23 38.97 -23.83
N ASP A 196 1.29 38.02 -24.75
CA ASP A 196 1.68 38.25 -26.15
C ASP A 196 0.62 39.04 -26.91
N LEU A 197 -0.67 38.76 -26.70
CA LEU A 197 -1.76 39.61 -27.22
C LEU A 197 -1.69 41.04 -26.67
N LEU A 198 -1.35 41.20 -25.39
CA LEU A 198 -1.12 42.53 -24.80
C LEU A 198 0.12 43.21 -25.39
N HIS A 199 1.18 42.44 -25.69
CA HIS A 199 2.43 42.93 -26.26
C HIS A 199 2.29 43.35 -27.73
N ILE A 200 1.59 42.56 -28.56
CA ILE A 200 1.28 42.93 -29.94
C ILE A 200 0.31 44.12 -29.97
N LYS A 201 -0.70 44.14 -29.09
CA LYS A 201 -1.63 45.26 -29.00
C LYS A 201 -0.94 46.54 -28.53
N SER A 202 0.01 46.48 -27.60
CA SER A 202 0.77 47.66 -27.19
C SER A 202 1.66 48.20 -28.32
N HIS A 203 2.25 47.30 -29.13
CA HIS A 203 2.99 47.68 -30.33
C HIS A 203 2.10 48.27 -31.44
N LEU A 204 0.87 47.78 -31.62
CA LEU A 204 -0.11 48.39 -32.54
C LEU A 204 -0.70 49.70 -31.98
N HIS A 205 -0.76 49.86 -30.66
CA HIS A 205 -1.36 51.00 -29.96
C HIS A 205 -0.33 52.08 -29.57
N SER A 206 0.75 52.25 -30.33
CA SER A 206 1.60 53.44 -30.22
C SER A 206 2.43 53.61 -31.50
N PRO A 207 2.37 54.77 -32.20
CA PRO A 207 2.33 56.11 -31.62
C PRO A 207 1.29 57.02 -32.32
N SER A 208 0.05 57.02 -31.86
CA SER A 208 -0.92 58.08 -32.22
C SER A 208 -1.19 59.07 -31.08
N SER A 209 -0.56 58.88 -29.91
CA SER A 209 -0.73 59.75 -28.75
C SER A 209 -0.18 61.17 -28.98
N HIS A 210 0.88 61.35 -29.77
CA HIS A 210 1.44 62.68 -30.07
C HIS A 210 0.79 63.36 -31.30
N ARG A 211 -0.28 62.80 -31.88
CA ARG A 211 -0.95 63.37 -33.07
C ARG A 211 -2.39 63.80 -32.85
N ILE A 212 -2.79 64.03 -31.60
CA ILE A 212 -3.95 64.88 -31.31
C ILE A 212 -3.53 66.32 -31.64
N ALA A 213 -3.69 66.70 -32.90
CA ALA A 213 -3.44 68.06 -33.37
C ALA A 213 -4.34 69.01 -32.57
N ALA A 214 -3.75 69.97 -31.85
CA ALA A 214 -4.48 71.07 -31.19
C ALA A 214 -5.47 71.80 -32.12
N GLN A 215 -5.32 71.63 -33.44
CA GLN A 215 -6.24 72.10 -34.48
C GLN A 215 -7.65 71.49 -34.37
N SER A 216 -7.82 70.22 -33.97
CA SER A 216 -9.16 69.63 -33.82
C SER A 216 -9.92 70.20 -32.61
N LEU A 217 -9.18 70.58 -31.56
CA LEU A 217 -9.73 71.24 -30.37
C LEU A 217 -10.16 72.70 -30.64
N LEU A 218 -9.38 73.44 -31.44
CA LEU A 218 -9.73 74.81 -31.86
C LEU A 218 -10.90 74.84 -32.87
N ALA A 219 -11.04 73.83 -33.72
CA ALA A 219 -12.19 73.70 -34.62
C ALA A 219 -13.50 73.52 -33.83
N ALA A 220 -13.51 72.65 -32.82
CA ALA A 220 -14.67 72.44 -31.95
C ALA A 220 -15.04 73.71 -31.15
N ALA A 221 -14.05 74.49 -30.70
CA ALA A 221 -14.28 75.76 -30.00
C ALA A 221 -14.91 76.84 -30.90
N ARG A 222 -14.55 76.88 -32.20
CA ARG A 222 -15.16 77.82 -33.16
C ARG A 222 -16.61 77.47 -33.48
N VAL A 223 -16.94 76.19 -33.63
CA VAL A 223 -18.32 75.75 -33.96
C VAL A 223 -19.28 76.04 -32.79
N ASN A 224 -18.83 75.86 -31.54
CA ASN A 224 -19.64 76.19 -30.36
C ASN A 224 -19.91 77.70 -30.21
N LYS A 225 -19.03 78.56 -30.74
CA LYS A 225 -19.20 80.02 -30.70
C LYS A 225 -20.22 80.52 -31.75
N LEU A 226 -20.27 79.89 -32.93
CA LEU A 226 -21.23 80.22 -33.99
C LEU A 226 -22.68 79.87 -33.59
N ASN A 227 -22.88 78.77 -32.86
CA ASN A 227 -24.23 78.34 -32.46
C ASN A 227 -24.88 79.23 -31.38
N ARG A 228 -24.13 80.13 -30.73
CA ARG A 228 -24.63 81.05 -29.70
C ARG A 228 -25.11 82.41 -30.22
N VAL A 229 -24.89 82.73 -31.49
CA VAL A 229 -25.22 84.07 -32.04
C VAL A 229 -26.61 84.13 -32.69
N PHE A 230 -27.30 83.00 -32.88
CA PHE A 230 -28.57 82.94 -33.61
C PHE A 230 -29.87 83.09 -32.79
N TYR A 231 -29.79 83.36 -31.48
CA TYR A 231 -30.98 83.46 -30.60
C TYR A 231 -31.26 84.87 -30.06
N LEU A 232 -30.90 85.90 -30.82
CA LEU A 232 -31.35 87.27 -30.54
C LEU A 232 -31.82 87.91 -31.83
N GLN A 233 -33.09 87.71 -32.16
CA GLN A 233 -33.90 88.78 -32.72
C GLN A 233 -35.39 88.55 -32.38
N PRO A 234 -36.12 89.62 -32.05
CA PRO A 234 -37.43 89.63 -31.39
C PRO A 234 -38.60 89.29 -32.31
#